data_AF-A0AAE0AUU0-F1
#
_entry.id   AF-A0AAE0AUU0-F1
#
_cell.length_a   1.000
_cell.length_b   1.000
_cell.length_c   1.000
_cell.angle_alpha   90.00
_cell.angle_beta   90.00
_cell.angle_gamma   90.00
#
_symmetry.space_group_name_H-M   'P 1'
#
loop_
_entity.id
_entity.type
_entity.pdbx_description
1 polymer ?
#
loop_
_entity_poly.entity_id
_entity_poly.type
_entity_poly.pdbx_seq_one_letter_code
_entity_poly.pdbx_strand_id
1 'polypeptide(L)'
;MSFQGKKLINNPNDVVTEFIEGLVETFPGFQYLDGFPEVKVVLRADVSSATYDKVAVISGGGSGHEPAHAGFVGEGMLTAAICGDGIRAVTGSMGCLLIVKNYTGDRLNFGLAAEQAKSEGYKVEIVIVGDDCALPPPRGIAGRRGLAGTILVHKVAGAAAAACLSLADVAAEAKHASELVGTMGVALSVCTLPGLVTSDRLGPGKMELGLGIHGEPGAAVVDLQHVDVVVSHVLNQILSPETNYVPITRGSRVVLMINGLGATPAMELMIAAGKAVPKLQLEHGLAVDRVYTGSFMTSLDMAGFSISIMKADQSILHRLDAATKAPYWPVGVDGNRPPAKIPVPLPPSRLTKSEESLSRPLQLNQQGRILEVAIEAAANAIMDLTDSLNEWDSKVGDGDCGSTMSRRCSSSSRGHEKALSSERCSRNSE
;
A
#
# COMPACT_ATOMS: atom_id res chain seq x y z
N MET A 1 -24.13 14.65 -14.97
CA MET A 1 -24.56 13.40 -15.65
C MET A 1 -23.99 12.25 -14.85
N SER A 2 -24.81 11.33 -14.36
CA SER A 2 -24.35 10.11 -13.72
C SER A 2 -23.74 9.19 -14.78
N PHE A 3 -22.42 9.10 -14.84
CA PHE A 3 -21.74 8.16 -15.73
C PHE A 3 -21.81 6.76 -15.11
N GLN A 4 -22.22 5.78 -15.90
CA GLN A 4 -22.11 4.38 -15.50
C GLN A 4 -20.63 4.06 -15.28
N GLY A 5 -20.31 3.40 -14.17
CA GLY A 5 -18.96 2.98 -13.83
C GLY A 5 -18.34 2.14 -14.95
N LYS A 6 -17.13 2.48 -15.38
CA LYS A 6 -16.39 1.68 -16.36
C LYS A 6 -15.66 0.55 -15.65
N LYS A 7 -15.94 -0.70 -16.03
CA LYS A 7 -15.30 -1.91 -15.50
C LYS A 7 -15.00 -2.88 -16.64
N LEU A 8 -13.88 -3.57 -16.57
CA LEU A 8 -13.54 -4.68 -17.48
C LEU A 8 -14.10 -5.98 -16.90
N ILE A 9 -15.39 -6.19 -17.10
CA ILE A 9 -16.15 -7.34 -16.57
C ILE A 9 -17.22 -7.74 -17.59
N ASN A 10 -17.67 -8.99 -17.53
CA ASN A 10 -18.83 -9.44 -18.29
C ASN A 10 -20.12 -9.05 -17.53
N ASN A 11 -20.64 -9.96 -16.71
CA ASN A 11 -21.84 -9.75 -15.91
C ASN A 11 -21.47 -9.34 -14.47
N PRO A 12 -21.99 -8.23 -13.93
CA PRO A 12 -21.75 -7.80 -12.56
C PRO A 12 -22.05 -8.85 -11.48
N ASN A 13 -22.97 -9.79 -11.73
CA ASN A 13 -23.31 -10.85 -10.79
C ASN A 13 -22.30 -12.00 -10.76
N ASP A 14 -21.49 -12.15 -11.82
CA ASP A 14 -20.57 -13.28 -12.00
C ASP A 14 -19.12 -12.91 -11.66
N VAL A 15 -18.84 -11.63 -11.38
CA VAL A 15 -17.49 -11.08 -11.21
C VAL A 15 -16.61 -11.83 -10.21
N VAL A 16 -17.20 -12.30 -9.11
CA VAL A 16 -16.47 -13.04 -8.08
C VAL A 16 -16.10 -14.45 -8.56
N THR A 17 -17.01 -15.10 -9.30
CA THR A 17 -16.76 -16.42 -9.89
C THR A 17 -15.66 -16.33 -10.95
N GLU A 18 -15.80 -15.40 -11.91
CA GLU A 18 -14.83 -15.20 -12.99
C GLU A 18 -13.44 -14.81 -12.44
N PHE A 19 -13.40 -13.99 -11.37
CA PHE A 19 -12.17 -13.68 -10.66
C PHE A 19 -11.49 -14.94 -10.10
N ILE A 20 -12.25 -15.80 -9.41
CA ILE A 20 -11.70 -17.02 -8.82
C ILE A 20 -11.21 -17.99 -9.89
N GLU A 21 -11.96 -18.15 -10.99
CA GLU A 21 -11.53 -18.95 -12.14
C GLU A 21 -10.19 -18.45 -12.68
N GLY A 22 -10.07 -17.14 -12.93
CA GLY A 22 -8.80 -16.54 -13.36
C GLY A 22 -7.67 -16.72 -12.35
N LEU A 23 -7.98 -16.68 -11.06
CA LEU A 23 -7.01 -16.87 -9.99
C LEU A 23 -6.45 -18.30 -9.96
N VAL A 24 -7.31 -19.31 -10.09
CA VAL A 24 -6.92 -20.73 -10.13
C VAL A 24 -6.11 -21.05 -11.39
N GLU A 25 -6.49 -20.49 -12.54
CA GLU A 25 -5.72 -20.62 -13.79
C GLU A 25 -4.34 -19.96 -13.70
N THR A 26 -4.23 -18.86 -12.95
CA THR A 26 -2.96 -18.13 -12.79
C THR A 26 -2.02 -18.80 -11.78
N PHE A 27 -2.56 -19.36 -10.70
CA PHE A 27 -1.78 -19.91 -9.58
C PHE A 27 -2.07 -21.41 -9.39
N PRO A 28 -1.23 -22.32 -9.94
CA PRO A 28 -1.45 -23.78 -9.87
C PRO A 28 -1.50 -24.36 -8.44
N GLY A 29 -1.04 -23.60 -7.45
CA GLY A 29 -1.13 -23.96 -6.04
C GLY A 29 -2.50 -23.70 -5.42
N PHE A 30 -3.46 -23.15 -6.15
CA PHE A 30 -4.80 -22.84 -5.67
C PHE A 30 -5.83 -23.83 -6.19
N GLN A 31 -6.85 -24.07 -5.37
CA GLN A 31 -8.04 -24.82 -5.74
C GLN A 31 -9.28 -24.03 -5.33
N TYR A 32 -10.35 -24.25 -6.10
CA TYR A 32 -11.68 -23.73 -5.83
C TYR A 32 -12.57 -24.87 -5.32
N LEU A 33 -13.30 -24.63 -4.23
CA LEU A 33 -14.22 -25.64 -3.70
C LEU A 33 -15.47 -25.70 -4.59
N ASP A 34 -15.54 -26.73 -5.42
CA ASP A 34 -16.71 -27.01 -6.26
C ASP A 34 -17.78 -27.79 -5.46
N GLY A 35 -19.06 -27.48 -5.70
CA GLY A 35 -20.17 -28.19 -5.05
C GLY A 35 -21.44 -27.37 -4.82
N PHE A 36 -21.34 -26.05 -4.71
CA PHE A 36 -22.49 -25.15 -4.61
C PHE A 36 -22.20 -23.82 -5.32
N PRO A 37 -23.08 -23.33 -6.22
CA PRO A 37 -22.85 -22.08 -6.96
C PRO A 37 -22.59 -20.86 -6.07
N GLU A 38 -23.12 -20.88 -4.84
CA GLU A 38 -23.06 -19.80 -3.86
C GLU A 38 -21.81 -19.83 -2.97
N VAL A 39 -21.08 -20.94 -2.92
CA VAL A 39 -19.89 -21.09 -2.05
C VAL A 39 -18.65 -20.65 -2.81
N LYS A 40 -18.05 -19.53 -2.41
CA LYS A 40 -16.84 -18.99 -3.06
C LYS A 40 -15.62 -19.14 -2.16
N VAL A 41 -14.93 -20.27 -2.29
CA VAL A 41 -13.76 -20.61 -1.45
C VAL A 41 -12.54 -20.89 -2.30
N VAL A 42 -11.46 -20.17 -2.02
CA VAL A 42 -10.12 -20.44 -2.57
C VAL A 42 -9.26 -21.04 -1.46
N LEU A 43 -8.63 -22.17 -1.74
CA LEU A 43 -7.78 -22.88 -0.78
C LEU A 43 -6.50 -23.38 -1.45
N ARG A 44 -5.50 -23.74 -0.63
CA ARG A 44 -4.25 -24.32 -1.14
C ARG A 44 -4.46 -25.75 -1.66
N ALA A 45 -3.93 -26.05 -2.83
CA ALA A 45 -4.02 -27.37 -3.46
C ALA A 45 -3.32 -28.50 -2.68
N ASP A 46 -2.36 -28.16 -1.80
CA ASP A 46 -1.61 -29.11 -0.98
C ASP A 46 -2.26 -29.40 0.38
N VAL A 47 -3.53 -29.01 0.58
CA VAL A 47 -4.26 -29.16 1.84
C VAL A 47 -5.51 -30.02 1.65
N SER A 48 -5.66 -31.01 2.52
CA SER A 48 -6.88 -31.79 2.69
C SER A 48 -7.15 -31.99 4.17
N SER A 49 -8.39 -31.80 4.62
CA SER A 49 -8.77 -31.99 6.03
C SER A 49 -8.40 -33.38 6.58
N ALA A 50 -8.34 -34.41 5.74
CA ALA A 50 -7.98 -35.76 6.13
C ALA A 50 -6.49 -35.93 6.49
N THR A 51 -5.60 -35.11 5.92
CA THR A 51 -4.14 -35.28 6.04
C THR A 51 -3.41 -34.05 6.60
N TYR A 52 -4.11 -32.92 6.77
CA TYR A 52 -3.48 -31.70 7.23
C TYR A 52 -3.13 -31.75 8.72
N ASP A 53 -1.85 -31.63 9.02
CA ASP A 53 -1.23 -31.82 10.34
C ASP A 53 -0.82 -30.51 11.03
N LYS A 54 -1.21 -29.36 10.46
CA LYS A 54 -0.96 -28.02 11.01
C LYS A 54 -2.26 -27.29 11.29
N VAL A 55 -2.17 -26.20 12.05
CA VAL A 55 -3.31 -25.28 12.24
C VAL A 55 -3.67 -24.65 10.90
N ALA A 56 -4.94 -24.74 10.48
CA ALA A 56 -5.41 -24.04 9.30
C ALA A 56 -5.68 -22.57 9.64
N VAL A 57 -5.09 -21.64 8.88
CA VAL A 57 -5.35 -20.21 9.05
C VAL A 57 -6.30 -19.74 7.96
N ILE A 58 -7.45 -19.21 8.36
CA ILE A 58 -8.55 -18.90 7.45
C ILE A 58 -8.92 -17.43 7.61
N SER A 59 -9.16 -16.75 6.50
CA SER A 59 -9.69 -15.39 6.49
C SER A 59 -10.71 -15.23 5.35
N GLY A 60 -11.34 -14.07 5.26
CA GLY A 60 -12.26 -13.76 4.17
C GLY A 60 -13.08 -12.48 4.39
N GLY A 61 -14.25 -12.45 3.77
CA GLY A 61 -15.18 -11.32 3.76
C GLY A 61 -15.66 -11.00 2.34
N GLY A 62 -16.28 -9.84 2.16
CA GLY A 62 -16.71 -9.39 0.83
C GLY A 62 -15.55 -9.29 -0.18
N SER A 63 -15.85 -9.52 -1.45
CA SER A 63 -14.92 -9.30 -2.58
C SER A 63 -14.76 -7.81 -2.90
N GLY A 64 -13.78 -7.48 -3.73
CA GLY A 64 -13.47 -6.10 -4.13
C GLY A 64 -12.29 -5.47 -3.38
N HIS A 65 -11.55 -6.29 -2.62
CA HIS A 65 -10.36 -5.89 -1.88
C HIS A 65 -9.09 -6.58 -2.38
N GLU A 66 -9.16 -7.19 -3.57
CA GLU A 66 -8.09 -8.01 -4.13
C GLU A 66 -6.76 -7.22 -4.15
N PRO A 67 -5.63 -7.84 -3.75
CA PRO A 67 -5.45 -9.29 -3.53
C PRO A 67 -6.00 -9.84 -2.20
N ALA A 68 -6.50 -9.01 -1.29
CA ALA A 68 -7.10 -9.51 -0.05
C ALA A 68 -8.41 -10.28 -0.34
N HIS A 69 -8.61 -11.51 0.11
CA HIS A 69 -7.68 -12.37 0.88
C HIS A 69 -7.01 -13.45 0.04
N ALA A 70 -7.58 -13.80 -1.12
CA ALA A 70 -7.18 -14.96 -1.89
C ALA A 70 -5.72 -14.91 -2.39
N GLY A 71 -5.18 -13.73 -2.67
CA GLY A 71 -3.78 -13.55 -3.02
C GLY A 71 -2.78 -13.80 -1.88
N PHE A 72 -3.27 -13.94 -0.64
CA PHE A 72 -2.49 -14.30 0.54
C PHE A 72 -2.68 -15.76 0.98
N VAL A 73 -3.37 -16.55 0.16
CA VAL A 73 -3.42 -18.01 0.33
C VAL A 73 -2.09 -18.61 -0.11
N GLY A 74 -1.51 -19.46 0.73
CA GLY A 74 -0.20 -20.06 0.50
C GLY A 74 0.44 -20.54 1.80
N GLU A 75 1.37 -21.50 1.68
CA GLU A 75 2.19 -21.94 2.80
C GLU A 75 2.89 -20.75 3.47
N GLY A 76 2.82 -20.63 4.80
CA GLY A 76 3.38 -19.49 5.55
C GLY A 76 2.44 -18.28 5.69
N MET A 77 1.23 -18.32 5.12
CA MET A 77 0.14 -17.33 5.30
C MET A 77 -1.22 -18.03 5.46
N LEU A 78 -2.21 -17.75 4.61
CA LEU A 78 -3.55 -18.32 4.72
C LEU A 78 -3.61 -19.73 4.11
N THR A 79 -4.32 -20.63 4.78
CA THR A 79 -4.71 -21.94 4.26
C THR A 79 -5.85 -21.82 3.25
N ALA A 80 -6.82 -20.94 3.54
CA ALA A 80 -7.94 -20.63 2.66
C ALA A 80 -8.43 -19.19 2.84
N ALA A 81 -8.99 -18.65 1.76
CA ALA A 81 -9.76 -17.42 1.72
C ALA A 81 -11.22 -17.75 1.38
N ILE A 82 -12.13 -17.37 2.27
CA ILE A 82 -13.51 -17.87 2.25
C ILE A 82 -14.52 -16.73 2.13
N CYS A 83 -15.46 -16.87 1.20
CA CYS A 83 -16.78 -16.26 1.29
C CYS A 83 -17.81 -17.39 1.56
N GLY A 84 -18.07 -17.75 2.83
CA GLY A 84 -19.01 -18.83 3.21
C GLY A 84 -18.44 -20.00 4.06
N ASP A 85 -18.82 -21.25 3.74
CA ASP A 85 -18.75 -22.46 4.61
C ASP A 85 -17.46 -23.31 4.56
N GLY A 86 -16.32 -22.76 4.10
CA GLY A 86 -15.11 -23.54 3.78
C GLY A 86 -14.29 -24.15 4.93
N ILE A 87 -14.71 -24.03 6.20
CA ILE A 87 -13.95 -24.52 7.38
C ILE A 87 -13.68 -26.03 7.29
N ARG A 88 -14.68 -26.82 6.89
CA ARG A 88 -14.61 -28.30 6.84
C ARG A 88 -13.59 -28.82 5.83
N ALA A 89 -13.34 -28.06 4.76
CA ALA A 89 -12.47 -28.50 3.68
C ALA A 89 -10.99 -28.51 4.08
N VAL A 90 -10.59 -27.60 4.99
CA VAL A 90 -9.17 -27.34 5.29
C VAL A 90 -8.78 -27.60 6.73
N THR A 91 -9.75 -27.84 7.63
CA THR A 91 -9.47 -28.01 9.07
C THR A 91 -9.16 -29.47 9.39
N GLY A 92 -7.90 -29.75 9.75
CA GLY A 92 -7.46 -31.05 10.27
C GLY A 92 -7.56 -31.17 11.80
N SER A 93 -6.89 -32.16 12.36
CA SER A 93 -6.94 -32.49 13.81
C SER A 93 -6.37 -31.40 14.74
N MET A 94 -5.51 -30.55 14.19
CA MET A 94 -4.91 -29.39 14.88
C MET A 94 -5.87 -28.19 14.97
N GLY A 95 -7.00 -28.21 14.26
CA GLY A 95 -7.99 -27.13 14.27
C GLY A 95 -7.65 -25.98 13.33
N CYS A 96 -8.44 -24.91 13.42
CA CYS A 96 -8.28 -23.72 12.60
C CYS A 96 -8.44 -22.41 13.38
N LEU A 97 -7.71 -21.40 12.92
CA LEU A 97 -7.84 -20.01 13.36
C LEU A 97 -8.57 -19.23 12.28
N LEU A 98 -9.66 -18.55 12.65
CA LEU A 98 -10.37 -17.59 11.81
C LEU A 98 -9.86 -16.18 12.13
N ILE A 99 -9.28 -15.49 11.14
CA ILE A 99 -8.91 -14.08 11.22
C ILE A 99 -10.01 -13.28 10.53
N VAL A 100 -10.71 -12.44 11.30
CA VAL A 100 -11.94 -11.78 10.86
C VAL A 100 -11.77 -10.28 10.99
N LYS A 101 -11.97 -9.55 9.88
CA LYS A 101 -11.99 -8.07 9.90
C LYS A 101 -13.18 -7.61 10.74
N ASN A 102 -13.02 -6.55 11.52
CA ASN A 102 -14.06 -6.08 12.43
C ASN A 102 -15.17 -5.29 11.69
N TYR A 103 -15.97 -6.01 10.92
CA TYR A 103 -17.22 -5.58 10.32
C TYR A 103 -18.36 -6.42 10.86
N THR A 104 -19.53 -5.82 11.07
CA THR A 104 -20.69 -6.52 11.66
C THR A 104 -21.07 -7.76 10.86
N GLY A 105 -21.14 -7.65 9.53
CA GLY A 105 -21.45 -8.79 8.66
C GLY A 105 -20.41 -9.92 8.77
N ASP A 106 -19.13 -9.58 8.70
CA ASP A 106 -18.03 -10.54 8.85
C ASP A 106 -18.09 -11.25 10.21
N ARG A 107 -18.29 -10.50 11.30
CA ARG A 107 -18.36 -11.08 12.66
C ARG A 107 -19.53 -12.03 12.86
N LEU A 108 -20.70 -11.68 12.34
CA LEU A 108 -21.89 -12.52 12.46
C LEU A 108 -21.74 -13.79 11.63
N ASN A 109 -21.29 -13.67 10.37
CA ASN A 109 -21.16 -14.81 9.46
C ASN A 109 -20.04 -15.78 9.92
N PHE A 110 -18.84 -15.28 10.21
CA PHE A 110 -17.75 -16.14 10.69
C PHE A 110 -18.02 -16.68 12.10
N GLY A 111 -18.69 -15.90 12.97
CA GLY A 111 -19.07 -16.35 14.31
C GLY A 111 -20.05 -17.53 14.25
N LEU A 112 -21.09 -17.43 13.42
CA LEU A 112 -22.05 -18.51 13.23
C LEU A 112 -21.38 -19.76 12.62
N ALA A 113 -20.54 -19.59 11.59
CA ALA A 113 -19.80 -20.69 10.98
C ALA A 113 -18.86 -21.38 11.98
N ALA A 114 -18.20 -20.63 12.87
CA ALA A 114 -17.34 -21.19 13.91
C ALA A 114 -18.12 -22.00 14.94
N GLU A 115 -19.26 -21.49 15.44
CA GLU A 115 -20.08 -22.23 16.40
C GLU A 115 -20.67 -23.51 15.78
N GLN A 116 -21.08 -23.45 14.51
CA GLN A 116 -21.52 -24.62 13.77
C GLN A 116 -20.40 -25.65 13.64
N ALA A 117 -19.20 -25.24 13.24
CA ALA A 117 -18.04 -26.13 13.14
C ALA A 117 -17.63 -26.72 14.50
N LYS A 118 -17.68 -25.95 15.58
CA LYS A 118 -17.44 -26.46 16.95
C LYS A 118 -18.45 -27.53 17.33
N SER A 119 -19.73 -27.35 16.98
CA SER A 119 -20.79 -28.34 17.25
C SER A 119 -20.55 -29.67 16.52
N GLU A 120 -19.83 -29.62 15.40
CA GLU A 120 -19.42 -30.78 14.60
C GLU A 120 -18.09 -31.41 15.07
N GLY A 121 -17.47 -30.86 16.13
CA GLY A 121 -16.23 -31.38 16.72
C GLY A 121 -14.94 -30.75 16.22
N TYR A 122 -14.99 -29.72 15.37
CA TYR A 122 -13.80 -28.98 14.95
C TYR A 122 -13.31 -28.06 16.08
N LYS A 123 -11.98 -27.95 16.22
CA LYS A 123 -11.36 -26.96 17.10
C LYS A 123 -11.21 -25.66 16.33
N VAL A 124 -11.84 -24.59 16.81
CA VAL A 124 -11.88 -23.30 16.11
C VAL A 124 -11.63 -22.16 17.09
N GLU A 125 -10.64 -21.33 16.78
CA GLU A 125 -10.39 -20.04 17.45
C GLU A 125 -10.69 -18.87 16.52
N ILE A 126 -11.01 -17.71 17.07
CA ILE A 126 -11.31 -16.49 16.29
C ILE A 126 -10.48 -15.33 16.81
N VAL A 127 -9.81 -14.62 15.90
CA VAL A 127 -9.17 -13.33 16.16
C VAL A 127 -9.85 -12.25 15.31
N ILE A 128 -10.38 -11.24 15.99
CA ILE A 128 -10.97 -10.06 15.34
C ILE A 128 -9.88 -9.01 15.15
N VAL A 129 -9.74 -8.50 13.92
CA VAL A 129 -8.80 -7.42 13.59
C VAL A 129 -9.56 -6.12 13.42
N GLY A 130 -9.27 -5.16 14.31
CA GLY A 130 -9.80 -3.80 14.27
C GLY A 130 -8.66 -2.81 14.38
N ASP A 131 -7.94 -2.59 13.29
CA ASP A 131 -6.73 -1.78 13.20
C ASP A 131 -7.01 -0.32 12.78
N ASP A 132 -8.21 0.03 12.35
CA ASP A 132 -8.51 1.41 11.95
C ASP A 132 -8.42 2.43 13.11
N CYS A 133 -7.64 3.50 12.90
CA CYS A 133 -7.40 4.59 13.84
C CYS A 133 -8.14 5.88 13.49
N ALA A 134 -8.91 5.92 12.38
CA ALA A 134 -9.55 7.13 11.88
C ALA A 134 -10.56 7.76 12.84
N LEU A 135 -11.39 6.93 13.49
CA LEU A 135 -12.53 7.41 14.28
C LEU A 135 -12.15 7.43 15.77
N PRO A 136 -12.23 8.57 16.49
CA PRO A 136 -11.97 8.63 17.93
C PRO A 136 -13.12 7.98 18.75
N PRO A 137 -12.88 7.57 20.01
CA PRO A 137 -13.96 7.17 20.92
C PRO A 137 -14.93 8.33 21.25
N PRO A 138 -16.20 8.07 21.65
CA PRO A 138 -16.83 6.76 21.85
C PRO A 138 -17.21 6.12 20.52
N ARG A 139 -16.69 4.91 20.30
CA ARG A 139 -16.83 4.16 19.06
C ARG A 139 -18.27 3.63 18.98
N GLY A 140 -18.81 3.48 17.77
CA GLY A 140 -20.04 2.71 17.59
C GLY A 140 -19.90 1.30 18.18
N ILE A 141 -21.02 0.61 18.36
CA ILE A 141 -21.10 -0.69 19.07
C ILE A 141 -20.10 -1.73 18.53
N ALA A 142 -19.76 -1.68 17.24
CA ALA A 142 -18.87 -2.63 16.58
C ALA A 142 -17.36 -2.42 16.88
N GLY A 143 -16.91 -1.23 17.29
CA GLY A 143 -15.49 -0.90 17.48
C GLY A 143 -14.78 -0.38 16.23
N ARG A 144 -13.44 -0.54 16.15
CA ARG A 144 -12.58 -0.08 15.04
C ARG A 144 -12.73 -0.99 13.82
N ARG A 145 -12.79 -0.45 12.60
CA ARG A 145 -12.84 -1.27 11.36
C ARG A 145 -11.55 -2.08 11.18
N GLY A 146 -11.64 -3.20 10.46
CA GLY A 146 -10.47 -4.00 10.05
C GLY A 146 -10.03 -3.66 8.63
N LEU A 147 -8.81 -3.14 8.46
CA LEU A 147 -8.24 -2.64 7.21
C LEU A 147 -6.94 -3.39 6.86
N ALA A 148 -6.03 -2.73 6.13
CA ALA A 148 -4.83 -3.33 5.54
C ALA A 148 -3.86 -3.96 6.56
N GLY A 149 -3.86 -3.52 7.83
CA GLY A 149 -3.06 -4.13 8.90
C GLY A 149 -3.41 -5.59 9.15
N THR A 150 -4.62 -6.02 8.76
CA THR A 150 -5.04 -7.44 8.75
C THR A 150 -4.05 -8.34 7.99
N ILE A 151 -3.44 -7.86 6.91
CA ILE A 151 -2.51 -8.67 6.11
C ILE A 151 -1.21 -8.97 6.88
N LEU A 152 -0.76 -8.06 7.75
CA LEU A 152 0.37 -8.31 8.65
C LEU A 152 0.01 -9.39 9.70
N VAL A 153 -1.24 -9.38 10.20
CA VAL A 153 -1.74 -10.40 11.12
C VAL A 153 -1.81 -11.77 10.43
N HIS A 154 -2.25 -11.83 9.17
CA HIS A 154 -2.21 -13.06 8.37
C HIS A 154 -0.80 -13.63 8.27
N LYS A 155 0.20 -12.77 8.05
CA LYS A 155 1.58 -13.19 7.94
C LYS A 155 2.12 -13.77 9.25
N VAL A 156 1.81 -13.12 10.38
CA VAL A 156 2.22 -13.60 11.70
C VAL A 156 1.59 -14.95 12.02
N ALA A 157 0.26 -15.06 11.87
CA ALA A 157 -0.49 -16.27 12.15
C ALA A 157 -0.07 -17.44 11.24
N GLY A 158 0.06 -17.19 9.93
CA GLY A 158 0.46 -18.21 8.97
C GLY A 158 1.88 -18.71 9.17
N ALA A 159 2.81 -17.83 9.53
CA ALA A 159 4.18 -18.23 9.86
C ALA A 159 4.24 -19.02 11.18
N ALA A 160 3.43 -18.68 12.17
CA ALA A 160 3.30 -19.45 13.41
C ALA A 160 2.72 -20.85 13.14
N ALA A 161 1.66 -20.94 12.34
CA ALA A 161 1.08 -22.22 11.94
C ALA A 161 2.05 -23.06 11.10
N ALA A 162 2.80 -22.45 10.18
CA ALA A 162 3.80 -23.14 9.37
C ALA A 162 4.95 -23.72 10.21
N ALA A 163 5.27 -23.07 11.33
CA ALA A 163 6.20 -23.53 12.36
C ALA A 163 5.60 -24.59 13.32
N CYS A 164 4.42 -25.13 12.99
CA CYS A 164 3.75 -26.22 13.70
C CYS A 164 3.37 -25.89 15.16
N LEU A 165 3.09 -24.62 15.46
CA LEU A 165 2.57 -24.22 16.78
C LEU A 165 1.15 -24.77 17.02
N SER A 166 0.75 -24.83 18.28
CA SER A 166 -0.61 -25.23 18.66
C SER A 166 -1.64 -24.17 18.25
N LEU A 167 -2.92 -24.54 18.12
CA LEU A 167 -3.99 -23.59 17.80
C LEU A 167 -4.04 -22.43 18.79
N ALA A 168 -3.86 -22.71 20.09
CA ALA A 168 -3.87 -21.69 21.14
C ALA A 168 -2.71 -20.70 20.97
N ASP A 169 -1.50 -21.19 20.66
CA ASP A 169 -0.33 -20.32 20.47
C ASP A 169 -0.44 -19.49 19.17
N VAL A 170 -0.94 -20.09 18.09
CA VAL A 170 -1.20 -19.38 16.83
C VAL A 170 -2.24 -18.27 17.04
N ALA A 171 -3.33 -18.55 17.77
CA ALA A 171 -4.34 -17.56 18.11
C ALA A 171 -3.77 -16.45 19.01
N ALA A 172 -2.91 -16.79 19.97
CA ALA A 172 -2.25 -15.83 20.86
C ALA A 172 -1.31 -14.90 20.09
N GLU A 173 -0.45 -15.43 19.20
CA GLU A 173 0.43 -14.61 18.36
C GLU A 173 -0.37 -13.71 17.40
N ALA A 174 -1.43 -14.23 16.79
CA ALA A 174 -2.30 -13.44 15.90
C ALA A 174 -3.03 -12.32 16.64
N LYS A 175 -3.57 -12.60 17.83
CA LYS A 175 -4.20 -11.60 18.69
C LYS A 175 -3.20 -10.53 19.13
N HIS A 176 -2.00 -10.94 19.52
CA HIS A 176 -0.95 -10.01 19.90
C HIS A 176 -0.58 -9.09 18.72
N ALA A 177 -0.42 -9.64 17.52
CA ALA A 177 -0.15 -8.85 16.33
C ALA A 177 -1.29 -7.86 16.00
N SER A 178 -2.56 -8.26 16.19
CA SER A 178 -3.71 -7.38 15.91
C SER A 178 -3.82 -6.21 16.90
N GLU A 179 -3.38 -6.39 18.14
CA GLU A 179 -3.31 -5.34 19.17
C GLU A 179 -2.13 -4.37 18.94
N LEU A 180 -1.14 -4.76 18.14
CA LEU A 180 0.07 -3.99 17.87
C LEU A 180 0.05 -3.23 16.54
N VAL A 181 -1.06 -3.25 15.81
CA VAL A 181 -1.18 -2.58 14.50
C VAL A 181 -2.27 -1.51 14.49
N GLY A 182 -1.97 -0.39 13.84
CA GLY A 182 -2.89 0.70 13.60
C GLY A 182 -2.79 1.21 12.17
N THR A 183 -3.94 1.51 11.58
CA THR A 183 -4.08 1.86 10.17
C THR A 183 -4.99 3.06 10.01
N MET A 184 -4.69 3.94 9.06
CA MET A 184 -5.64 4.96 8.63
C MET A 184 -5.49 5.20 7.12
N GLY A 185 -6.65 5.24 6.44
CA GLY A 185 -6.77 5.50 5.01
C GLY A 185 -6.96 6.96 4.66
N VAL A 186 -6.67 7.32 3.42
CA VAL A 186 -6.99 8.59 2.79
C VAL A 186 -7.42 8.30 1.36
N ALA A 187 -8.57 8.86 0.95
CA ALA A 187 -9.16 8.63 -0.36
C ALA A 187 -9.33 9.94 -1.14
N LEU A 188 -8.96 9.90 -2.42
CA LEU A 188 -9.16 10.96 -3.40
C LEU A 188 -10.45 10.76 -4.22
N SER A 189 -10.91 9.52 -4.31
CA SER A 189 -12.19 9.15 -4.90
C SER A 189 -12.87 8.07 -4.05
N VAL A 190 -14.15 7.81 -4.29
CA VAL A 190 -14.84 6.62 -3.78
C VAL A 190 -14.74 5.50 -4.80
N CYS A 191 -14.87 4.25 -4.35
CA CYS A 191 -14.92 3.10 -5.25
C CYS A 191 -16.23 3.04 -6.03
N THR A 192 -16.17 2.44 -7.21
CA THR A 192 -17.33 2.12 -8.04
C THR A 192 -17.63 0.63 -7.94
N LEU A 193 -18.80 0.26 -7.41
CA LEU A 193 -19.25 -1.13 -7.38
C LEU A 193 -19.63 -1.62 -8.80
N PRO A 194 -19.34 -2.88 -9.17
CA PRO A 194 -19.78 -3.46 -10.44
C PRO A 194 -21.28 -3.29 -10.68
N GLY A 195 -21.65 -2.81 -11.87
CA GLY A 195 -23.05 -2.59 -12.25
C GLY A 195 -23.72 -1.35 -11.64
N LEU A 196 -23.03 -0.61 -10.75
CA LEU A 196 -23.57 0.60 -10.12
C LEU A 196 -22.91 1.88 -10.66
N VAL A 197 -23.53 3.01 -10.34
CA VAL A 197 -23.02 4.35 -10.64
C VAL A 197 -22.00 4.76 -9.58
N THR A 198 -20.90 5.38 -10.00
CA THR A 198 -19.92 5.96 -9.09
C THR A 198 -20.54 7.10 -8.29
N SER A 199 -20.42 7.05 -6.96
CA SER A 199 -20.84 8.15 -6.10
C SER A 199 -19.91 9.36 -6.29
N ASP A 200 -20.47 10.58 -6.32
CA ASP A 200 -19.71 11.83 -6.46
C ASP A 200 -19.50 12.56 -5.12
N ARG A 201 -19.73 11.88 -3.98
CA ARG A 201 -19.86 12.52 -2.65
C ARG A 201 -18.67 13.34 -2.16
N LEU A 202 -17.48 13.14 -2.74
CA LEU A 202 -16.29 13.93 -2.42
C LEU A 202 -16.25 15.25 -3.18
N GLY A 203 -16.73 15.28 -4.43
CA GLY A 203 -16.57 16.43 -5.31
C GLY A 203 -15.11 16.68 -5.77
N PRO A 204 -14.90 17.62 -6.70
CA PRO A 204 -13.58 17.93 -7.25
C PRO A 204 -12.68 18.64 -6.23
N GLY A 205 -11.38 18.32 -6.23
CA GLY A 205 -10.38 18.97 -5.38
C GLY A 205 -10.50 18.63 -3.88
N LYS A 206 -11.30 17.62 -3.53
CA LYS A 206 -11.44 17.13 -2.16
C LYS A 206 -10.75 15.79 -1.97
N MET A 207 -10.48 15.47 -0.72
CA MET A 207 -10.05 14.15 -0.27
C MET A 207 -10.75 13.84 1.06
N GLU A 208 -10.83 12.56 1.42
CA GLU A 208 -11.42 12.12 2.69
C GLU A 208 -10.43 11.35 3.54
N LEU A 209 -10.30 11.81 4.78
CA LEU A 209 -9.45 11.27 5.80
C LEU A 209 -10.20 10.16 6.53
N GLY A 210 -9.62 8.97 6.56
CA GLY A 210 -10.18 7.83 7.28
C GLY A 210 -11.34 7.14 6.58
N LEU A 211 -11.50 7.31 5.26
CA LEU A 211 -12.53 6.59 4.49
C LEU A 211 -12.32 5.07 4.61
N GLY A 212 -13.41 4.31 4.78
CA GLY A 212 -13.38 2.85 4.95
C GLY A 212 -13.30 2.08 3.63
N ILE A 213 -12.85 0.83 3.65
CA ILE A 213 -12.64 0.01 2.44
C ILE A 213 -13.93 -0.37 1.70
N HIS A 214 -15.12 -0.15 2.26
CA HIS A 214 -16.39 -0.33 1.53
C HIS A 214 -17.03 1.02 1.16
N GLY A 215 -16.26 2.11 1.21
CA GLY A 215 -16.76 3.45 0.94
C GLY A 215 -17.42 4.15 2.13
N GLU A 216 -17.37 3.54 3.33
CA GLU A 216 -17.98 4.12 4.53
C GLU A 216 -17.35 5.48 4.85
N PRO A 217 -18.14 6.45 5.34
CA PRO A 217 -17.64 7.76 5.72
C PRO A 217 -16.43 7.67 6.67
N GLY A 218 -15.45 8.52 6.42
CA GLY A 218 -14.28 8.72 7.24
C GLY A 218 -14.49 9.75 8.33
N ALA A 219 -13.38 10.22 8.88
CA ALA A 219 -13.37 11.23 9.93
C ALA A 219 -13.69 12.62 9.39
N ALA A 220 -13.21 12.97 8.19
CA ALA A 220 -13.42 14.30 7.60
C ALA A 220 -13.20 14.31 6.08
N VAL A 221 -14.00 15.11 5.38
CA VAL A 221 -13.75 15.53 3.99
C VAL A 221 -13.07 16.89 4.02
N VAL A 222 -11.92 17.02 3.36
CA VAL A 222 -11.07 18.22 3.37
C VAL A 222 -10.62 18.56 1.95
N ASP A 223 -10.10 19.78 1.75
CA ASP A 223 -9.44 20.15 0.50
C ASP A 223 -8.20 19.28 0.26
N LEU A 224 -7.93 18.95 -1.01
CA LEU A 224 -6.77 18.19 -1.41
C LEU A 224 -5.49 18.85 -0.86
N GLN A 225 -4.69 18.06 -0.15
CA GLN A 225 -3.45 18.53 0.49
C GLN A 225 -2.22 17.93 -0.18
N HIS A 226 -1.07 18.59 0.01
CA HIS A 226 0.22 17.99 -0.32
C HIS A 226 0.45 16.72 0.52
N VAL A 227 1.01 15.68 -0.11
CA VAL A 227 1.29 14.38 0.51
C VAL A 227 2.06 14.45 1.84
N ASP A 228 2.94 15.43 2.02
CA ASP A 228 3.69 15.62 3.27
C ASP A 228 2.75 15.94 4.46
N VAL A 229 1.74 16.78 4.21
CA VAL A 229 0.70 17.14 5.18
C VAL A 229 -0.19 15.94 5.47
N VAL A 230 -0.61 15.23 4.41
CA VAL A 230 -1.44 14.02 4.52
C VAL A 230 -0.76 12.95 5.37
N VAL A 231 0.50 12.63 5.06
CA VAL A 231 1.28 11.63 5.79
C VAL A 231 1.46 12.05 7.25
N SER A 232 1.77 13.33 7.51
CA SER A 232 1.91 13.83 8.88
C SER A 232 0.61 13.67 9.68
N HIS A 233 -0.53 14.03 9.09
CA HIS A 233 -1.83 13.87 9.72
C HIS A 233 -2.13 12.41 10.05
N VAL A 234 -1.94 11.50 9.08
CA VAL A 234 -2.19 10.07 9.25
C VAL A 234 -1.30 9.47 10.35
N LEU A 235 -0.01 9.80 10.37
CA LEU A 235 0.92 9.32 11.40
C LEU A 235 0.56 9.86 12.78
N ASN A 236 0.24 11.15 12.90
CA ASN A 236 -0.17 11.76 14.16
C ASN A 236 -1.44 11.10 14.72
N GLN A 237 -2.39 10.73 13.87
CA GLN A 237 -3.61 10.05 14.30
C GLN A 237 -3.33 8.63 14.79
N ILE A 238 -2.53 7.85 14.05
CA ILE A 238 -2.18 6.47 14.42
C ILE A 238 -1.37 6.45 15.73
N LEU A 239 -0.45 7.40 15.90
CA LEU A 239 0.49 7.48 17.02
C LEU A 239 -0.01 8.40 18.15
N SER A 240 -1.27 8.83 18.11
CA SER A 240 -1.81 9.78 19.09
C SER A 240 -1.80 9.20 20.51
N PRO A 241 -1.16 9.86 21.48
CA PRO A 241 -1.22 9.45 22.89
C PRO A 241 -2.63 9.54 23.49
N GLU A 242 -3.49 10.39 22.91
CA GLU A 242 -4.86 10.60 23.39
C GLU A 242 -5.75 9.39 23.09
N THR A 243 -5.62 8.83 21.90
CA THR A 243 -6.37 7.63 21.51
C THR A 243 -5.69 6.36 21.98
N ASN A 244 -4.35 6.37 22.03
CA ASN A 244 -3.48 5.25 22.39
C ASN A 244 -3.91 3.93 21.71
N TYR A 245 -4.24 4.01 20.41
CA TYR A 245 -4.71 2.89 19.62
C TYR A 245 -3.69 1.75 19.51
N VAL A 246 -2.41 2.11 19.53
CA VAL A 246 -1.28 1.20 19.41
C VAL A 246 -0.24 1.64 20.44
N PRO A 247 0.33 0.72 21.25
CA PRO A 247 1.25 1.06 22.33
C PRO A 247 2.67 1.37 21.82
N ILE A 248 2.80 2.35 20.93
CA ILE A 248 4.07 2.80 20.31
C ILE A 248 4.56 4.06 21.02
N THR A 249 5.80 4.01 21.47
CA THR A 249 6.50 5.15 22.08
C THR A 249 7.83 5.39 21.38
N ARG A 250 8.41 6.59 21.56
CA ARG A 250 9.75 6.91 21.05
C ARG A 250 10.76 5.83 21.44
N GLY A 251 11.61 5.42 20.50
CA GLY A 251 12.54 4.30 20.63
C GLY A 251 11.94 2.93 20.26
N SER A 252 10.62 2.84 20.04
CA SER A 252 10.00 1.61 19.54
C SER A 252 10.48 1.28 18.13
N ARG A 253 10.51 -0.01 17.86
CA ARG A 253 10.73 -0.61 16.55
C ARG A 253 9.39 -0.81 15.85
N VAL A 254 9.31 -0.48 14.56
CA VAL A 254 8.05 -0.53 13.79
C VAL A 254 8.24 -1.10 12.39
N VAL A 255 7.16 -1.68 11.89
CA VAL A 255 6.95 -2.07 10.50
C VAL A 255 5.97 -1.07 9.89
N LEU A 256 6.32 -0.55 8.71
CA LEU A 256 5.49 0.37 7.93
C LEU A 256 4.90 -0.36 6.72
N MET A 257 3.60 -0.22 6.49
CA MET A 257 2.95 -0.62 5.24
C MET A 257 2.25 0.60 4.61
N ILE A 258 2.62 0.91 3.36
CA ILE A 258 1.91 1.85 2.50
C ILE A 258 1.07 1.02 1.52
N ASN A 259 -0.24 1.01 1.74
CA ASN A 259 -1.20 0.22 0.98
C ASN A 259 -2.00 1.10 0.03
N GLY A 260 -1.94 0.83 -1.29
CA GLY A 260 -2.81 1.47 -2.28
C GLY A 260 -4.23 0.92 -2.24
N LEU A 261 -5.23 1.79 -2.41
CA LEU A 261 -6.65 1.43 -2.36
C LEU A 261 -7.22 0.99 -3.70
N GLY A 262 -6.40 0.87 -4.74
CA GLY A 262 -6.81 0.40 -6.07
C GLY A 262 -6.20 1.20 -7.20
N ALA A 263 -6.71 2.40 -7.42
CA ALA A 263 -6.37 3.24 -8.57
C ALA A 263 -5.16 4.17 -8.36
N THR A 264 -4.50 4.12 -7.20
CA THR A 264 -3.31 4.95 -6.93
C THR A 264 -2.05 4.37 -7.56
N PRO A 265 -1.35 5.10 -8.45
CA PRO A 265 -0.12 4.64 -9.07
C PRO A 265 0.98 4.33 -8.07
N ALA A 266 1.85 3.36 -8.40
CA ALA A 266 3.00 3.00 -7.57
C ALA A 266 3.93 4.19 -7.28
N MET A 267 4.06 5.14 -8.23
CA MET A 267 4.83 6.38 -8.02
C MET A 267 4.33 7.17 -6.81
N GLU A 268 3.02 7.35 -6.66
CA GLU A 268 2.43 8.08 -5.54
C GLU A 268 2.61 7.34 -4.21
N LEU A 269 2.49 6.00 -4.22
CA LEU A 269 2.76 5.18 -3.04
C LEU A 269 4.23 5.30 -2.60
N MET A 270 5.17 5.33 -3.54
CA MET A 270 6.60 5.52 -3.25
C MET A 270 6.89 6.93 -2.73
N ILE A 271 6.19 7.95 -3.21
CA ILE A 271 6.28 9.31 -2.67
C ILE A 271 5.79 9.31 -1.22
N ALA A 272 4.63 8.70 -0.92
CA ALA A 272 4.11 8.59 0.44
C ALA A 272 5.08 7.84 1.37
N ALA A 273 5.64 6.71 0.94
CA ALA A 273 6.69 5.98 1.67
C ALA A 273 7.93 6.85 1.95
N GLY A 274 8.38 7.60 0.94
CA GLY A 274 9.52 8.52 1.03
C GLY A 274 9.30 9.69 1.98
N LYS A 275 8.05 10.01 2.33
CA LYS A 275 7.70 10.97 3.40
C LYS A 275 7.51 10.30 4.76
N ALA A 276 6.85 9.14 4.80
CA ALA A 276 6.51 8.46 6.03
C ALA A 276 7.75 7.97 6.80
N VAL A 277 8.73 7.38 6.10
CA VAL A 277 9.93 6.80 6.76
C VAL A 277 10.74 7.87 7.50
N PRO A 278 11.15 9.00 6.88
CA PRO A 278 11.88 10.04 7.60
C PRO A 278 11.08 10.66 8.75
N LYS A 279 9.76 10.85 8.60
CA LYS A 279 8.91 11.40 9.67
C LYS A 279 8.85 10.48 10.88
N LEU A 280 8.67 9.17 10.67
CA LEU A 280 8.73 8.17 11.73
C LEU A 280 10.08 8.20 12.46
N GLN A 281 11.19 8.29 11.72
CA GLN A 281 12.54 8.26 12.29
C GLN A 281 12.92 9.55 13.02
N LEU A 282 12.70 10.71 12.39
CA LEU A 282 13.21 12.00 12.86
C LEU A 282 12.24 12.70 13.81
N GLU A 283 10.94 12.70 13.48
CA GLU A 283 9.92 13.43 14.24
C GLU A 283 9.42 12.56 15.41
N HIS A 284 9.06 11.30 15.13
CA HIS A 284 8.53 10.38 16.15
C HIS A 284 9.63 9.57 16.89
N GLY A 285 10.86 9.54 16.37
CA GLY A 285 11.99 8.82 17.00
C GLY A 285 11.82 7.30 17.00
N LEU A 286 11.27 6.74 15.93
CA LEU A 286 10.97 5.31 15.78
C LEU A 286 11.98 4.64 14.84
N ALA A 287 12.36 3.40 15.15
CA ALA A 287 13.19 2.58 14.27
C ALA A 287 12.31 1.82 13.27
N VAL A 288 12.37 2.20 11.99
CA VAL A 288 11.60 1.54 10.93
C VAL A 288 12.38 0.34 10.37
N ASP A 289 12.02 -0.87 10.80
CA ASP A 289 12.74 -2.11 10.45
C ASP A 289 12.33 -2.67 9.08
N ARG A 290 11.05 -2.60 8.74
CA ARG A 290 10.50 -3.07 7.46
C ARG A 290 9.58 -2.02 6.86
N VAL A 291 9.57 -1.95 5.55
CA VAL A 291 8.69 -1.09 4.77
C VAL A 291 8.11 -1.93 3.64
N TYR A 292 6.79 -2.02 3.58
CA TYR A 292 6.04 -2.65 2.50
C TYR A 292 5.26 -1.59 1.75
N THR A 293 5.37 -1.59 0.42
CA THR A 293 4.66 -0.62 -0.43
C THR A 293 4.03 -1.38 -1.59
N GLY A 294 2.73 -1.18 -1.82
CA GLY A 294 1.99 -1.88 -2.86
C GLY A 294 0.49 -1.86 -2.61
N SER A 295 -0.26 -2.65 -3.37
CA SER A 295 -1.70 -2.85 -3.14
C SER A 295 -1.89 -4.20 -2.46
N PHE A 296 -2.22 -4.18 -1.17
CA PHE A 296 -2.38 -5.37 -0.33
C PHE A 296 -3.86 -5.61 0.03
N MET A 297 -4.61 -4.54 0.31
CA MET A 297 -6.05 -4.58 0.55
C MET A 297 -6.67 -3.36 -0.11
N THR A 298 -7.29 -3.57 -1.28
CA THR A 298 -7.85 -2.48 -2.09
C THR A 298 -9.29 -2.17 -1.70
N SER A 299 -9.87 -1.20 -2.39
CA SER A 299 -11.29 -0.94 -2.45
C SER A 299 -11.63 -0.70 -3.93
N LEU A 300 -11.57 -1.75 -4.75
CA LEU A 300 -11.78 -1.71 -6.20
C LEU A 300 -10.90 -0.66 -6.90
N ASP A 301 -11.52 0.38 -7.47
CA ASP A 301 -10.91 1.48 -8.22
C ASP A 301 -10.79 2.76 -7.39
N MET A 302 -10.83 2.66 -6.07
CA MET A 302 -10.62 3.80 -5.19
C MET A 302 -9.20 4.36 -5.38
N ALA A 303 -9.10 5.65 -5.71
CA ALA A 303 -7.85 6.37 -5.65
C ALA A 303 -7.62 6.81 -4.21
N GLY A 304 -6.50 6.40 -3.63
CA GLY A 304 -6.13 6.66 -2.26
C GLY A 304 -5.09 5.67 -1.76
N PHE A 305 -4.60 5.91 -0.55
CA PHE A 305 -3.70 5.00 0.14
C PHE A 305 -4.04 4.93 1.62
N SER A 306 -3.53 3.91 2.29
CA SER A 306 -3.56 3.78 3.74
C SER A 306 -2.16 3.53 4.27
N ILE A 307 -1.91 4.01 5.48
CA ILE A 307 -0.68 3.75 6.22
C ILE A 307 -1.03 2.83 7.38
N SER A 308 -0.35 1.70 7.47
CA SER A 308 -0.39 0.82 8.64
C SER A 308 0.96 0.88 9.36
N ILE A 309 0.93 1.04 10.68
CA ILE A 309 2.11 0.96 11.55
C ILE A 309 1.88 -0.19 12.52
N MET A 310 2.79 -1.16 12.50
CA MET A 310 2.82 -2.25 13.47
C MET A 310 4.03 -2.09 14.38
N LYS A 311 3.81 -2.09 15.70
CA LYS A 311 4.91 -2.22 16.67
C LYS A 311 5.55 -3.58 16.48
N ALA A 312 6.87 -3.60 16.38
CA ALA A 312 7.62 -4.81 16.10
C ALA A 312 8.56 -5.14 17.26
N ASP A 313 8.63 -6.42 17.57
CA ASP A 313 9.72 -7.04 18.31
C ASP A 313 10.40 -8.11 17.44
N GLN A 314 11.38 -8.82 17.98
CA GLN A 314 12.09 -9.85 17.21
C GLN A 314 11.19 -11.01 16.81
N SER A 315 10.14 -11.31 17.58
CA SER A 315 9.20 -12.39 17.25
C SER A 315 8.36 -12.02 16.02
N ILE A 316 7.80 -10.80 16.00
CA ILE A 316 7.05 -10.29 14.86
C ILE A 316 7.94 -10.20 13.63
N LEU A 317 9.15 -9.64 13.74
CA LEU A 317 10.06 -9.53 12.60
C LEU A 317 10.42 -10.90 12.04
N HIS A 318 10.72 -11.88 12.89
CA HIS A 318 10.99 -13.24 12.45
C HIS A 318 9.80 -13.87 11.71
N ARG A 319 8.57 -13.65 12.20
CA ARG A 319 7.35 -14.14 11.52
C ARG A 319 7.10 -13.45 10.19
N LEU A 320 7.35 -12.14 10.09
CA LEU A 320 7.21 -11.37 8.85
C LEU A 320 8.25 -11.80 7.80
N ASP A 321 9.47 -12.10 8.23
CA ASP A 321 10.57 -12.53 7.35
C ASP A 321 10.50 -14.03 6.97
N ALA A 322 9.73 -14.85 7.70
CA ALA A 322 9.57 -16.27 7.40
C ALA A 322 9.04 -16.47 5.97
N ALA A 323 9.55 -17.50 5.28
CA ALA A 323 9.18 -17.79 3.91
C ALA A 323 7.67 -18.02 3.74
N THR A 324 7.13 -17.63 2.59
CA THR A 324 5.75 -17.90 2.20
C THR A 324 5.65 -18.18 0.70
N LYS A 325 4.67 -19.00 0.33
CA LYS A 325 4.28 -19.25 -1.07
C LYS A 325 3.07 -18.41 -1.51
N ALA A 326 2.59 -17.51 -0.66
CA ALA A 326 1.50 -16.60 -1.00
C ALA A 326 1.93 -15.61 -2.10
N PRO A 327 1.24 -15.57 -3.25
CA PRO A 327 1.73 -14.87 -4.44
C PRO A 327 1.82 -13.35 -4.30
N TYR A 328 1.02 -12.74 -3.41
CA TYR A 328 0.99 -11.28 -3.23
C TYR A 328 1.69 -10.80 -1.96
N TRP A 329 2.37 -11.68 -1.23
CA TRP A 329 3.29 -11.22 -0.17
C TRP A 329 4.60 -10.73 -0.81
N PRO A 330 5.04 -9.50 -0.51
CA PRO A 330 6.26 -8.97 -1.09
C PRO A 330 7.46 -9.81 -0.63
N VAL A 331 8.35 -10.14 -1.56
CA VAL A 331 9.58 -10.87 -1.26
C VAL A 331 10.36 -10.09 -0.17
N GLY A 332 10.76 -10.81 0.88
CA GLY A 332 11.34 -10.23 2.10
C GLY A 332 12.44 -9.23 1.83
N VAL A 333 12.35 -8.07 2.49
CA VAL A 333 13.39 -7.04 2.45
C VAL A 333 14.37 -7.35 3.57
N ASP A 334 15.40 -8.16 3.27
CA ASP A 334 16.45 -8.47 4.25
C ASP A 334 16.99 -7.16 4.87
N GLY A 335 17.13 -7.18 6.19
CA GLY A 335 17.23 -5.99 7.05
C GLY A 335 18.53 -5.19 6.98
N ASN A 336 19.33 -5.30 5.92
CA ASN A 336 20.52 -4.48 5.74
C ASN A 336 20.31 -3.52 4.56
N ARG A 337 19.91 -2.28 4.87
CA ARG A 337 19.72 -1.24 3.84
C ARG A 337 21.05 -0.53 3.58
N PRO A 338 21.71 -0.76 2.43
CA PRO A 338 22.86 0.05 2.06
C PRO A 338 22.43 1.53 1.88
N PRO A 339 23.39 2.48 1.84
CA PRO A 339 23.09 3.88 1.62
C PRO A 339 22.22 4.08 0.37
N ALA A 340 21.08 4.76 0.51
CA ALA A 340 20.13 4.98 -0.59
C ALA A 340 20.69 5.85 -1.73
N LYS A 341 21.74 6.63 -1.45
CA LYS A 341 22.42 7.48 -2.42
C LYS A 341 23.88 7.06 -2.49
N ILE A 342 24.31 6.64 -3.66
CA ILE A 342 25.72 6.52 -4.00
C ILE A 342 26.15 7.76 -4.79
N PRO A 343 27.38 8.24 -4.60
CA PRO A 343 27.89 9.31 -5.45
C PRO A 343 27.89 8.85 -6.91
N VAL A 344 27.62 9.77 -7.83
CA VAL A 344 27.69 9.49 -9.28
C VAL A 344 29.12 8.99 -9.58
N PRO A 345 29.28 7.81 -10.20
CA PRO A 345 30.59 7.35 -10.60
C PRO A 345 31.22 8.38 -11.54
N LEU A 346 32.32 9.00 -11.09
CA LEU A 346 33.09 9.87 -11.97
C LEU A 346 33.72 8.98 -13.05
N PRO A 347 33.53 9.28 -14.35
CA PRO A 347 34.25 8.57 -15.39
C PRO A 347 35.75 8.66 -15.11
N PRO A 348 36.53 7.59 -15.34
CA PRO A 348 37.97 7.65 -15.16
C PRO A 348 38.48 8.84 -15.96
N SER A 349 39.13 9.78 -15.28
CA SER A 349 39.64 10.98 -15.93
C SER A 349 40.46 10.55 -17.13
N ARG A 350 40.05 10.96 -18.34
CA ARG A 350 40.89 10.86 -19.53
C ARG A 350 42.03 11.86 -19.35
N LEU A 351 43.00 11.52 -18.50
CA LEU A 351 44.28 12.21 -18.42
C LEU A 351 45.10 11.77 -19.63
N THR A 352 44.74 12.32 -20.79
CA THR A 352 45.58 12.32 -21.99
C THR A 352 45.58 13.72 -22.58
N LYS A 353 46.52 14.53 -22.09
CA LYS A 353 47.21 15.66 -22.73
C LYS A 353 46.40 16.53 -23.72
N SER A 354 45.79 17.59 -23.18
CA SER A 354 45.97 18.98 -23.64
C SER A 354 45.24 19.91 -22.65
N GLU A 355 45.98 20.43 -21.67
CA GLU A 355 45.53 21.53 -20.84
C GLU A 355 45.57 22.83 -21.68
N GLU A 356 44.55 23.03 -22.50
CA GLU A 356 43.90 24.34 -22.48
C GLU A 356 42.70 24.14 -21.56
N SER A 357 42.82 24.62 -20.33
CA SER A 357 41.66 24.80 -19.48
C SER A 357 40.68 25.68 -20.25
N LEU A 358 39.61 25.09 -20.79
CA LEU A 358 38.43 25.83 -21.20
C LEU A 358 37.79 26.38 -19.92
N SER A 359 38.44 27.36 -19.30
CA SER A 359 37.84 28.21 -18.29
C SER A 359 36.65 28.85 -18.98
N ARG A 360 35.44 28.59 -18.45
CA ARG A 360 34.23 29.28 -18.89
C ARG A 360 34.57 30.78 -18.95
N PRO A 361 34.39 31.44 -20.11
CA PRO A 361 34.77 32.85 -20.24
C PRO A 361 34.07 33.66 -19.14
N LEU A 362 34.85 34.42 -18.35
CA LEU A 362 34.31 35.32 -17.31
C LEU A 362 33.36 36.38 -17.89
N GLN A 363 33.46 36.65 -19.19
CA GLN A 363 32.50 37.46 -19.94
C GLN A 363 32.30 36.88 -21.33
N LEU A 364 31.03 36.84 -21.76
CA LEU A 364 30.67 36.49 -23.13
C LEU A 364 31.13 37.61 -24.08
N ASN A 365 31.85 37.22 -25.13
CA ASN A 365 32.13 38.10 -26.27
C ASN A 365 30.82 38.44 -27.03
N GLN A 366 30.88 39.34 -28.01
CA GLN A 366 29.67 39.78 -28.73
C GLN A 366 28.89 38.62 -29.37
N GLN A 367 29.59 37.63 -29.94
CA GLN A 367 28.95 36.43 -30.51
C GLN A 367 28.32 35.55 -29.41
N GLY A 368 28.97 35.44 -28.25
CA GLY A 368 28.48 34.70 -27.08
C GLY A 368 27.20 35.30 -26.50
N ARG A 369 27.09 36.64 -26.46
CA ARG A 369 25.85 37.32 -26.04
C ARG A 369 24.70 37.09 -27.02
N ILE A 370 24.99 37.11 -28.32
CA ILE A 370 24.00 36.80 -29.36
C ILE A 370 23.51 35.34 -29.20
N LEU A 371 24.45 34.42 -28.98
CA LEU A 371 24.12 33.01 -28.75
C LEU A 371 23.31 32.80 -27.47
N GLU A 372 23.64 33.50 -26.39
CA GLU A 372 22.90 33.46 -25.12
C GLU A 372 21.45 33.91 -25.31
N VAL A 373 21.23 35.08 -25.93
CA VAL A 373 19.89 35.58 -26.24
C VAL A 373 19.11 34.60 -27.14
N ALA A 374 19.79 33.97 -28.10
CA ALA A 374 19.15 32.96 -28.96
C ALA A 374 18.74 31.70 -28.19
N ILE A 375 19.59 31.23 -27.25
CA ILE A 375 19.29 30.08 -26.39
C ILE A 375 18.14 30.41 -25.44
N GLU A 376 18.13 31.59 -24.83
CA GLU A 376 17.04 32.04 -23.96
C GLU A 376 15.72 32.18 -24.73
N ALA A 377 15.74 32.77 -25.93
CA ALA A 377 14.57 32.88 -26.78
C ALA A 377 14.03 31.50 -27.19
N ALA A 378 14.90 30.56 -27.56
CA ALA A 378 14.51 29.19 -27.88
C ALA A 378 13.93 28.47 -26.65
N ALA A 379 14.54 28.65 -25.47
CA ALA A 379 14.06 28.07 -24.22
C ALA A 379 12.67 28.62 -23.84
N ASN A 380 12.47 29.94 -23.96
CA ASN A 380 11.18 30.58 -23.69
C ASN A 380 10.11 30.10 -24.68
N ALA A 381 10.43 30.03 -25.98
CA ALA A 381 9.50 29.50 -26.98
C ALA A 381 9.06 28.06 -26.68
N ILE A 382 9.97 27.20 -26.20
CA ILE A 382 9.64 25.83 -25.77
C ILE A 382 8.76 25.85 -24.52
N MET A 383 9.05 26.73 -23.55
CA MET A 383 8.23 26.86 -22.34
C MET A 383 6.81 27.36 -22.65
N ASP A 384 6.66 28.31 -23.58
CA ASP A 384 5.36 28.84 -24.02
C ASP A 384 4.53 27.80 -24.78
N LEU A 385 5.18 26.86 -25.45
CA LEU A 385 4.54 25.77 -26.20
C LEU A 385 4.26 24.52 -25.34
N THR A 386 4.51 24.55 -24.02
CA THR A 386 4.38 23.38 -23.13
C THR A 386 3.04 22.66 -23.29
N ASP A 387 1.92 23.39 -23.21
CA ASP A 387 0.59 22.79 -23.25
C ASP A 387 0.25 22.22 -24.63
N SER A 388 0.60 22.94 -25.71
CA SER A 388 0.38 22.47 -27.08
C SER A 388 1.23 21.25 -27.42
N LEU A 389 2.48 21.20 -26.94
CA LEU A 389 3.35 20.05 -27.12
C LEU A 389 2.82 18.81 -26.39
N ASN A 390 2.32 18.99 -25.16
CA ASN A 390 1.63 17.93 -24.43
C ASN A 390 0.34 17.49 -25.15
N GLU A 391 -0.45 18.42 -25.69
CA GLU A 391 -1.67 18.10 -26.43
C GLU A 391 -1.36 17.27 -27.69
N TRP A 392 -0.37 17.69 -28.49
CA TRP A 392 0.03 16.96 -29.68
C TRP A 392 0.59 15.58 -29.35
N ASP A 393 1.42 15.50 -28.32
CA ASP A 393 1.97 14.25 -27.83
C ASP A 393 0.87 13.33 -27.32
N SER A 394 -0.16 13.84 -26.64
CA SER A 394 -1.29 13.02 -26.14
C SER A 394 -2.10 12.29 -27.23
N LYS A 395 -1.97 12.68 -28.51
CA LYS A 395 -2.66 12.02 -29.61
C LYS A 395 -2.10 10.63 -29.95
N VAL A 396 -0.81 10.41 -29.74
CA VAL A 396 -0.11 9.16 -30.12
C VAL A 396 0.97 8.71 -29.12
N GLY A 397 1.43 9.60 -28.24
CA GLY A 397 2.41 9.39 -27.18
C GLY A 397 1.78 9.47 -25.78
N ASP A 398 2.60 9.80 -24.78
CA ASP A 398 2.21 9.80 -23.36
C ASP A 398 1.74 11.16 -22.84
N GLY A 399 1.87 12.22 -23.64
CA GLY A 399 1.31 13.55 -23.37
C GLY A 399 2.16 14.37 -22.41
N ASP A 400 3.45 14.05 -22.25
CA ASP A 400 4.36 14.70 -21.31
C ASP A 400 5.50 15.50 -21.98
N CYS A 401 5.66 15.40 -23.30
CA CYS A 401 6.79 15.95 -24.05
C CYS A 401 7.06 17.44 -23.76
N GLY A 402 6.02 18.28 -23.76
CA GLY A 402 6.13 19.71 -23.45
C GLY A 402 6.61 19.95 -22.02
N SER A 403 6.02 19.24 -21.05
CA SER A 403 6.43 19.30 -19.65
C SER A 403 7.88 18.85 -19.43
N THR A 404 8.31 17.79 -20.13
CA THR A 404 9.67 17.26 -20.08
C THR A 404 10.69 18.27 -20.64
N MET A 405 10.39 18.90 -21.78
CA MET A 405 11.26 19.92 -22.38
C MET A 405 11.30 21.21 -21.55
N SER A 406 10.16 21.67 -21.03
CA SER A 406 10.07 22.86 -20.18
C SER A 406 10.91 22.75 -18.90
N ARG A 407 10.92 21.57 -18.26
CA ARG A 407 11.79 21.30 -17.10
C ARG A 407 13.28 21.44 -17.45
N ARG A 408 13.71 20.97 -18.63
CA ARG A 408 15.09 21.11 -19.11
C ARG A 408 15.44 22.58 -19.35
N CYS A 409 14.57 23.33 -20.03
CA CYS A 409 14.76 24.77 -20.26
C CYS A 409 14.87 25.55 -18.95
N SER A 410 13.99 25.27 -17.98
CA SER A 410 14.00 25.86 -16.63
C SER A 410 15.26 25.56 -15.82
N SER A 411 15.86 24.38 -16.02
CA SER A 411 17.10 24.00 -15.33
C SER A 411 18.34 24.70 -15.89
N SER A 412 18.34 25.01 -17.19
CA SER A 412 19.41 25.73 -17.88
C SER A 412 19.47 27.20 -17.48
N SER A 413 18.30 27.86 -17.36
CA SER A 413 18.18 29.25 -16.91
C SER A 413 18.60 29.45 -15.45
N ARG A 414 18.20 28.55 -14.53
CA ARG A 414 18.66 28.58 -13.13
C ARG A 414 20.15 28.29 -12.95
N GLY A 415 20.74 27.49 -13.84
CA GLY A 415 22.19 27.27 -13.90
C GLY A 415 22.97 28.52 -14.29
N HIS A 416 22.37 29.42 -15.10
CA HIS A 416 22.92 30.74 -15.42
C HIS A 416 22.76 31.73 -14.25
N GLU A 417 21.60 31.81 -13.60
CA GLU A 417 21.38 32.72 -12.45
C GLU A 417 22.24 32.39 -11.22
N LYS A 418 22.50 31.11 -10.94
CA LYS A 418 23.41 30.71 -9.85
C LYS A 418 24.87 31.09 -10.12
N ALA A 419 25.29 31.10 -11.38
CA ALA A 419 26.61 31.58 -11.75
C ALA A 419 26.73 33.11 -11.55
N LEU A 420 25.72 33.86 -11.99
CA LEU A 420 25.66 35.33 -11.85
C LEU A 420 25.53 35.81 -10.40
N SER A 421 24.91 35.04 -9.50
CA SER A 421 24.79 35.39 -8.08
C SER A 421 26.07 35.08 -7.28
N SER A 422 26.83 34.05 -7.67
CA SER A 422 28.16 33.78 -7.09
C SER A 422 29.17 34.90 -7.38
N GLU A 423 29.00 35.64 -8.49
CA GLU A 423 29.82 36.80 -8.86
C GLU A 423 29.52 38.08 -8.06
N ARG A 424 28.32 38.21 -7.46
CA ARG A 424 28.02 39.39 -6.60
C ARG A 424 28.59 39.25 -5.20
N CYS A 425 28.76 38.04 -4.69
CA CYS A 425 29.41 37.82 -3.40
C CYS A 425 30.93 38.03 -3.45
N SER A 426 31.58 37.68 -4.57
CA SER A 426 33.04 37.87 -4.74
C SER A 426 33.45 39.31 -5.04
N ARG A 427 32.53 40.19 -5.45
CA ARG A 427 32.82 41.63 -5.68
C ARG A 427 32.61 42.53 -4.46
N ASN A 428 32.08 42.01 -3.35
CA ASN A 428 31.90 42.76 -2.09
C ASN A 428 32.93 42.35 -1.02
N SER A 429 33.98 41.62 -1.39
CA SER A 429 35.05 41.15 -0.49
C SER A 429 36.47 41.53 -0.93
N GLU A 430 36.60 42.52 -1.83
CA GLU A 430 37.87 43.21 -2.12
C GLU A 430 37.81 44.69 -1.71
#